data_AF-A0A2P8HZ20-F1
#
_entry.id   AF-A0A2P8HZ20-F1
#
_cell.length_a   1.000
_cell.length_b   1.000
_cell.length_c   1.000
_cell.angle_alpha   90.00
_cell.angle_beta   90.00
_cell.angle_gamma   90.00
#
_symmetry.space_group_name_H-M   'P 1'
#
loop_
_entity.id
_entity.type
_entity.pdbx_description
1 polymer ?
#
loop_
_entity_poly.entity_id
_entity_poly.type
_entity_poly.pdbx_seq_one_letter_code
_entity_poly.pdbx_strand_id
1 'polypeptide(L)' 'MPLDVPAERYAAITHAVYSVLDVAGLAAVASVVVDELATDAELNRAFDAHSAYYPWGA' A
#
# COMPACT_ATOMS: atom_id res chain seq x y z
N MET A 1 -8.09 -5.44 -6.75
CA MET A 1 -7.15 -4.62 -7.55
C MET A 1 -7.64 -4.29 -8.98
N PRO A 2 -7.42 -3.08 -9.51
CA PRO A 2 -7.51 -2.80 -10.95
C PRO A 2 -6.51 -3.66 -11.73
N LEU A 3 -6.93 -4.28 -12.83
CA LEU A 3 -6.11 -5.25 -13.57
C LEU A 3 -4.91 -4.63 -14.31
N ASP A 4 -4.90 -3.31 -14.46
CA ASP A 4 -3.94 -2.53 -15.24
C ASP A 4 -2.84 -1.88 -14.40
N VAL A 5 -2.91 -1.98 -13.07
CA VAL A 5 -1.89 -1.44 -12.16
C VAL A 5 -1.01 -2.59 -11.66
N PRO A 6 0.32 -2.55 -11.87
CA PRO A 6 1.23 -3.52 -11.25
C PRO A 6 1.09 -3.58 -9.73
N ALA A 7 1.15 -4.79 -9.15
CA ALA A 7 0.86 -5.03 -7.74
C ALA A 7 1.74 -4.20 -6.79
N GLU A 8 3.01 -3.99 -7.14
CA GLU A 8 3.95 -3.17 -6.39
C GLU A 8 3.55 -1.69 -6.32
N ARG A 9 3.02 -1.14 -7.43
CA ARG A 9 2.52 0.24 -7.47
C ARG A 9 1.22 0.38 -6.69
N TYR A 10 0.35 -0.62 -6.81
CA TYR A 10 -0.89 -0.67 -6.05
C TYR A 10 -0.62 -0.72 -4.54
N ALA A 11 0.27 -1.61 -4.08
CA ALA A 11 0.68 -1.70 -2.69
C ALA A 11 1.27 -0.37 -2.19
N ALA A 12 2.19 0.24 -2.94
CA ALA A 12 2.78 1.52 -2.56
C ALA A 12 1.76 2.65 -2.40
N ILE A 13 0.82 2.78 -3.34
CA ILE A 13 -0.23 3.81 -3.27
C ILE A 13 -1.16 3.54 -2.09
N THR A 14 -1.61 2.29 -1.90
CA THR A 14 -2.50 1.92 -0.80
C THR A 14 -1.87 2.17 0.56
N HIS A 15 -0.60 1.75 0.77
CA HIS A 15 0.13 2.03 2.00
C HIS A 15 0.32 3.54 2.23
N ALA A 16 0.64 4.31 1.19
CA ALA A 16 0.79 5.77 1.30
C ALA A 16 -0.53 6.44 1.71
N VAL A 17 -1.64 6.09 1.06
CA VAL A 17 -2.97 6.63 1.38
C VAL A 17 -3.38 6.25 2.79
N TYR A 18 -3.24 4.97 3.17
CA TYR A 18 -3.58 4.51 4.52
C TYR A 18 -2.77 5.25 5.59
N SER A 19 -1.47 5.42 5.38
CA SER A 19 -0.59 6.14 6.32
C SER A 19 -1.03 7.58 6.54
N VAL A 20 -1.44 8.28 5.48
CA VAL A 20 -1.98 9.66 5.59
C VAL A 20 -3.28 9.68 6.39
N LEU A 21 -4.18 8.73 6.14
CA LEU A 21 -5.45 8.64 6.86
C LEU A 21 -5.25 8.27 8.33
N ASP A 22 -4.27 7.42 8.65
CA ASP A 22 -3.92 7.03 10.01
C ASP A 22 -3.38 8.22 10.81
N VAL A 23 -2.41 8.96 10.25
CA VAL A 23 -1.87 10.18 10.89
C VAL A 23 -2.94 11.25 11.08
N ALA A 24 -3.93 11.32 10.19
CA ALA A 24 -5.08 12.21 10.33
C ALA A 24 -6.14 11.74 11.34
N GLY A 25 -5.99 10.53 11.92
CA GLY A 25 -6.97 9.92 12.82
C GLY A 25 -8.24 9.42 12.11
N LEU A 26 -8.18 9.21 10.80
CA LEU A 26 -9.31 8.85 9.94
C LEU A 26 -9.24 7.40 9.42
N ALA A 27 -8.19 6.64 9.73
CA ALA A 27 -8.06 5.25 9.25
C ALA A 27 -9.25 4.36 9.63
N ALA A 28 -9.80 4.53 10.84
CA ALA A 28 -10.94 3.74 11.33
C ALA A 28 -12.26 4.02 10.58
N VAL A 29 -12.37 5.14 9.86
CA VAL A 29 -13.55 5.51 9.06
C VAL A 29 -13.26 5.48 7.55
N ALA A 30 -12.04 5.11 7.16
CA ALA A 30 -11.63 5.01 5.78
C ALA A 30 -12.27 3.80 5.10
N SER A 31 -12.66 3.94 3.84
CA SER A 31 -13.13 2.82 3.00
C SER A 31 -11.98 1.97 2.43
N VAL A 32 -10.79 2.04 3.05
CA VAL A 32 -9.65 1.19 2.70
C VAL A 32 -9.91 -0.17 3.33
N VAL A 33 -10.27 -1.13 2.49
CA VAL A 33 -10.61 -2.51 2.87
C VAL A 33 -9.51 -3.47 2.41
N VAL A 34 -9.48 -4.66 3.02
CA VAL A 34 -8.59 -5.76 2.62
C VAL A 34 -8.87 -6.13 1.15
N ASP A 35 -7.81 -6.27 0.34
CA ASP A 35 -7.95 -6.80 -1.02
C ASP A 35 -8.14 -8.32 -0.95
N GLU A 36 -9.27 -8.83 -1.44
CA GLU A 36 -9.56 -10.27 -1.46
C GLU A 36 -8.71 -11.04 -2.50
N LEU A 37 -8.03 -10.33 -3.42
CA LEU A 37 -7.20 -10.92 -4.48
C LEU A 37 -5.72 -11.01 -4.10
N ALA A 38 -5.30 -10.35 -3.03
CA ALA A 38 -3.92 -10.33 -2.58
C ALA A 38 -3.88 -10.24 -1.06
N THR A 39 -3.16 -11.17 -0.43
CA THR A 39 -2.99 -11.16 1.03
C THR A 39 -2.17 -9.94 1.48
N ASP A 40 -2.40 -9.50 2.71
CA ASP A 40 -1.61 -8.43 3.34
C ASP A 40 -0.10 -8.72 3.29
N ALA A 41 0.30 -9.98 3.48
CA ALA A 41 1.70 -10.40 3.39
C ALA A 41 2.31 -10.25 1.99
N GLU A 42 1.51 -10.43 0.92
CA GLU A 42 1.95 -10.22 -0.46
C GLU A 42 2.09 -8.73 -0.78
N LEU A 43 1.12 -7.92 -0.34
CA LEU A 43 1.15 -6.47 -0.51
C LEU A 43 2.33 -5.83 0.24
N ASN A 44 2.56 -6.22 1.50
CA ASN A 44 3.70 -5.76 2.28
C ASN A 44 5.03 -6.13 1.62
N ARG A 45 5.18 -7.37 1.13
CA ARG A 45 6.40 -7.79 0.43
C ARG A 45 6.64 -7.00 -0.86
N ALA A 46 5.58 -6.71 -1.60
CA ALA A 46 5.66 -5.90 -2.82
C ALA A 46 6.04 -4.44 -2.50
N PHE A 47 5.50 -3.89 -1.40
CA PHE A 47 5.88 -2.58 -0.90
C PHE A 47 7.36 -2.53 -0.49
N ASP A 48 7.83 -3.49 0.31
CA ASP A 48 9.23 -3.56 0.75
C ASP A 48 10.20 -3.65 -0.43
N ALA A 49 9.88 -4.46 -1.43
CA ALA A 49 10.69 -4.56 -2.66
C ALA A 49 10.72 -3.23 -3.43
N HIS A 50 9.63 -2.47 -3.45
CA HIS A 50 9.56 -1.18 -4.14
C HIS A 50 10.25 -0.06 -3.36
N SER A 51 10.11 -0.03 -2.04
CA SER A 51 10.68 1.01 -1.18
C SER A 51 12.22 0.98 -1.16
N ALA A 52 12.82 -0.17 -1.45
CA ALA A 52 14.27 -0.31 -1.65
C ALA A 52 14.83 0.57 -2.79
N TYR A 53 13.99 1.03 -3.73
CA TYR A 53 14.39 1.93 -4.82
C TYR A 53 14.20 3.42 -4.48
N TYR A 54 13.75 3.76 -3.28
CA TYR A 54 13.56 5.14 -2.90
C TYR A 54 14.90 5.89 -2.80
N PRO A 55 14.98 7.15 -3.27
CA PRO A 55 16.22 7.91 -3.29
C PRO A 55 16.76 8.26 -1.89
N TRP A 56 15.95 8.03 -0.84
CA TRP A 56 16.33 8.19 0.57
C TRP A 56 16.49 6.85 1.31
N GLY A 57 16.43 5.72 0.59
CA GLY A 57 16.58 4.38 1.17
C GLY A 57 18.04 3.94 1.38
N ALA A 58 19.01 4.71 0.88
CA ALA A 58 20.45 4.49 1.01
C ALA A 58 21.10 5.51 1.96
#